data_AF-A0A161MFF1-F1
#
_entry.id   AF-A0A161MFF1-F1
#
_cell.length_a   1.000
_cell.length_b   1.000
_cell.length_c   1.000
_cell.angle_alpha   90.00
_cell.angle_beta   90.00
_cell.angle_gamma   90.00
#
_symmetry.space_group_name_H-M   'P 1'
#
loop_
_entity.id
_entity.type
_entity.pdbx_description
1 polymer ?
#
loop_
_entity_poly.entity_id
_entity_poly.type
_entity_poly.pdbx_seq_one_letter_code
_entity_poly.pdbx_strand_id
1 'polypeptide(L)'
;DGDKVYINNHLKLILHYHTVDKESYRVVGFEVESQSVDINSLKVHKSGTCELPSPENAKPQEVGGSPTTLYFTYSVQWVASEVSWASRWDIYLRMTDVEIHWFSIFNSLVVVAFLFGILTMIMIRTLRRDIARYNSSETIEEAVEESGWKLVHGDVFRSPTRLNLFAAVVGSGVQIFIMAAITIFFAMLGMLSPASRGALMTVAIMLYVFSGLTAGYVSARLYKTLKGREWKKTAFLTATFYPGVVFGVCFFLNFFIWGKHSSGAVPFSTMVSLLLMWFGISLPLVYCGYFFGYRKMPFSTSCTN
;
A
#
# COMPACT_ATOMS: atom_id res chain seq x y z
N ASP A 1 -20.75 30.49 34.86
CA ASP A 1 -19.94 30.98 33.74
C ASP A 1 -20.10 30.06 32.55
N GLY A 2 -20.82 30.54 31.54
CA GLY A 2 -21.04 29.79 30.30
C GLY A 2 -19.79 29.82 29.43
N ASP A 3 -19.44 28.68 28.83
CA ASP A 3 -18.32 28.57 27.89
C ASP A 3 -18.52 29.54 26.73
N LYS A 4 -17.71 30.59 26.71
CA LYS A 4 -17.66 31.54 25.60
C LYS A 4 -16.90 30.91 24.45
N VAL A 5 -17.56 30.78 23.31
CA VAL A 5 -16.97 30.24 22.09
C VAL A 5 -16.41 31.39 21.28
N TYR A 6 -15.14 31.28 20.87
CA TYR A 6 -14.46 32.27 20.04
C TYR A 6 -14.13 31.68 18.67
N ILE A 7 -14.20 32.50 17.63
CA ILE A 7 -13.83 32.08 16.28
C ILE A 7 -12.54 32.75 15.83
N ASN A 8 -11.64 31.95 15.24
CA ASN A 8 -10.48 32.47 14.55
C ASN A 8 -10.87 32.93 13.15
N ASN A 9 -10.92 34.24 12.95
CA ASN A 9 -11.34 34.89 11.70
C ASN A 9 -10.19 35.65 11.01
N HIS A 10 -9.02 35.78 11.64
CA HIS A 10 -7.81 36.29 11.01
C HIS A 10 -6.77 35.19 10.85
N LEU A 11 -6.22 35.03 9.64
CA LEU A 11 -5.14 34.09 9.34
C LEU A 11 -3.88 34.85 8.91
N LYS A 12 -2.84 34.82 9.75
CA LYS A 12 -1.52 35.32 9.37
C LYS A 12 -0.74 34.18 8.71
N LEU A 13 -0.58 34.28 7.39
CA LEU A 13 0.12 33.32 6.55
C LEU A 13 1.60 33.71 6.50
N ILE A 14 2.45 32.92 7.14
CA ILE A 14 3.90 33.11 7.11
C ILE A 14 4.44 32.20 6.01
N LEU A 15 4.89 32.81 4.91
CA LEU A 15 5.41 32.11 3.74
C LEU A 15 6.94 32.13 3.78
N HIS A 16 7.52 30.95 3.95
CA HIS A 16 8.96 30.77 3.89
C HIS A 16 9.39 30.60 2.45
N TYR A 17 10.33 31.42 1.99
CA TYR A 17 10.84 31.35 0.63
C TYR A 17 12.35 31.09 0.61
N HIS A 18 12.79 30.35 -0.40
CA HIS A 18 14.19 30.07 -0.68
C HIS A 18 14.58 30.65 -2.03
N THR A 19 15.73 31.33 -2.09
CA THR A 19 16.30 31.91 -3.30
C THR A 19 17.13 30.87 -4.04
N VAL A 20 16.72 30.51 -5.26
CA VAL A 20 17.49 29.57 -6.11
C VAL A 20 18.53 30.35 -6.93
N ASP A 21 18.14 31.50 -7.48
CA ASP A 21 18.99 32.50 -8.11
C ASP A 21 18.62 33.89 -7.57
N LYS A 22 19.39 34.95 -7.93
CA LYS A 22 19.08 36.34 -7.51
C LYS A 22 17.70 36.86 -7.94
N GLU A 23 17.01 36.14 -8.84
CA GLU A 23 15.70 36.54 -9.39
C GLU A 23 14.60 35.48 -9.18
N SER A 24 14.93 34.28 -8.70
CA SER A 24 13.98 33.16 -8.60
C SER A 24 13.74 32.74 -7.14
N TYR A 25 12.50 32.90 -6.69
CA TYR A 25 12.05 32.58 -5.34
C TYR A 25 11.12 31.37 -5.36
N ARG A 26 11.31 30.41 -4.45
CA ARG A 26 10.43 29.25 -4.28
C ARG A 26 9.89 29.21 -2.86
N VAL A 27 8.58 28.96 -2.73
CA VAL A 27 7.96 28.75 -1.41
C VAL A 27 8.37 27.37 -0.90
N VAL A 28 9.03 27.31 0.26
CA VAL A 28 9.55 26.08 0.86
C VAL A 28 8.86 25.70 2.17
N GLY A 29 8.02 26.60 2.70
CA GLY A 29 7.27 26.35 3.92
C GLY A 29 6.14 27.33 4.07
N PHE A 30 5.16 26.94 4.88
CA PHE A 30 3.98 27.72 5.18
C PHE A 30 3.57 27.44 6.62
N GLU A 31 3.41 28.50 7.38
CA GLU A 31 2.89 28.49 8.75
C GLU A 31 1.67 29.40 8.83
N VAL A 32 0.70 29.02 9.68
CA VAL A 32 -0.50 29.81 9.92
C VAL A 32 -0.61 30.12 11.39
N GLU A 33 -0.55 31.40 11.70
CA GLU A 33 -0.95 31.91 13.01
C GLU A 33 -2.41 32.36 12.90
N SER A 34 -3.29 31.66 13.61
CA SER A 34 -4.71 32.02 13.68
C SER A 34 -4.96 33.01 14.82
N GLN A 35 -5.72 34.05 14.56
CA GLN A 35 -6.13 35.04 15.55
C GLN A 35 -7.65 35.27 15.49
N SER A 36 -8.22 35.60 16.65
CA SER A 36 -9.61 36.01 16.78
C SER A 36 -9.67 37.53 16.94
N VAL A 37 -10.39 38.20 16.04
CA VAL A 37 -10.44 39.67 15.94
C VAL A 37 -11.90 40.11 15.92
N ASP A 38 -12.31 40.87 16.92
CA ASP A 38 -13.65 41.45 17.02
C ASP A 38 -13.96 42.39 15.85
N ILE A 39 -15.16 42.27 15.30
CA ILE A 39 -15.62 43.06 14.14
C ILE A 39 -15.54 44.56 14.37
N ASN A 40 -15.78 45.05 15.59
CA ASN A 40 -15.76 46.49 15.88
C ASN A 40 -14.33 47.06 15.91
N SER A 41 -13.34 46.19 16.11
CA SER A 41 -11.93 46.55 16.09
C SER A 41 -11.33 46.58 14.68
N LEU A 42 -12.05 46.00 13.69
CA LEU A 42 -11.58 45.89 12.32
C LEU A 42 -11.99 47.11 11.49
N LYS A 43 -11.03 47.81 10.89
CA LYS A 43 -11.32 48.89 9.93
C LYS A 43 -11.19 48.36 8.51
N VAL A 44 -12.32 48.15 7.85
CA VAL A 44 -12.36 47.68 6.46
C VAL A 44 -12.48 48.88 5.52
N HIS A 45 -11.53 49.01 4.61
CA HIS A 45 -11.57 50.02 3.55
C HIS A 45 -12.36 49.53 2.34
N LYS A 46 -12.94 50.45 1.57
CA LYS A 46 -13.69 50.14 0.34
C LYS A 46 -12.85 49.44 -0.74
N SER A 47 -11.52 49.50 -0.63
CA SER A 47 -10.53 48.83 -1.50
C SER A 47 -10.38 47.33 -1.22
N GLY A 48 -11.04 46.78 -0.19
CA GLY A 48 -10.87 45.38 0.22
C GLY A 48 -9.66 45.14 1.14
N THR A 49 -8.94 46.19 1.53
CA THR A 49 -7.87 46.15 2.53
C THR A 49 -8.43 46.41 3.93
N CYS A 50 -7.87 45.78 4.95
CA CYS A 50 -8.26 45.99 6.35
C CYS A 50 -7.07 46.34 7.24
N GLU A 51 -7.29 47.21 8.22
CA GLU A 51 -6.32 47.47 9.29
C GLU A 51 -6.70 46.64 10.52
N LEU A 52 -5.72 45.91 11.04
CA LEU A 52 -5.86 45.12 12.27
C LEU A 52 -5.62 46.02 13.50
N PRO A 53 -6.31 45.75 14.62
CA PRO A 53 -6.04 46.45 15.88
C PRO A 53 -4.62 46.13 16.38
N SER A 54 -4.05 47.05 17.16
CA SER A 54 -2.80 46.78 17.87
C SER A 54 -2.98 45.60 18.83
N PRO A 55 -1.92 44.80 19.11
CA PRO A 55 -2.01 43.61 19.96
C PRO A 55 -2.62 43.87 21.34
N GLU A 56 -2.43 45.08 21.89
CA GLU A 56 -2.94 45.50 23.20
C GLU A 56 -4.45 45.76 23.22
N ASN A 57 -5.06 46.02 22.05
CA ASN A 57 -6.49 46.34 21.92
C ASN A 57 -7.30 45.22 21.25
N ALA A 58 -6.65 44.12 20.86
CA ALA A 58 -7.29 43.01 20.18
C ALA A 58 -8.21 42.25 21.14
N LYS A 59 -9.52 42.34 20.91
CA LYS A 59 -10.52 41.53 21.60
C LYS A 59 -10.91 40.34 20.72
N PRO A 60 -11.04 39.13 21.29
CA PRO A 60 -11.48 37.97 20.53
C PRO A 60 -12.97 38.10 20.16
N GLN A 61 -13.32 37.63 18.97
CA GLN A 61 -14.68 37.61 18.47
C GLN A 61 -15.46 36.45 19.09
N GLU A 62 -16.37 36.78 20.00
CA GLU A 62 -17.30 35.81 20.61
C GLU A 62 -18.40 35.45 19.59
N VAL A 63 -18.76 34.16 19.53
CA VAL A 63 -19.86 33.64 18.71
C VAL A 63 -20.92 33.06 19.64
N GLY A 64 -22.06 33.76 19.72
CA GLY A 64 -23.20 33.37 20.54
C GLY A 64 -24.33 32.70 19.74
N GLY A 65 -25.48 32.50 20.40
CA GLY A 65 -26.67 31.86 19.79
C GLY A 65 -27.42 32.71 18.76
N SER A 66 -27.04 33.98 18.56
CA SER A 66 -27.60 34.86 17.53
C SER A 66 -26.75 34.86 16.26
N PRO A 67 -27.35 35.03 15.07
CA PRO A 67 -26.60 35.15 13.81
C PRO A 67 -25.58 36.28 13.92
N THR A 68 -24.30 35.92 13.82
CA THR A 68 -23.16 36.82 13.99
C THR A 68 -22.51 37.03 12.63
N THR A 69 -22.44 38.28 12.16
CA THR A 69 -21.73 38.64 10.93
C THR A 69 -20.23 38.67 11.20
N LEU A 70 -19.45 38.01 10.35
CA LEU A 70 -18.00 37.86 10.53
C LEU A 70 -17.26 38.28 9.26
N TYR A 71 -16.12 38.94 9.43
CA TYR A 71 -15.15 39.15 8.36
C TYR A 71 -14.00 38.18 8.52
N PHE A 72 -13.73 37.40 7.47
CA PHE A 72 -12.52 36.61 7.35
C PHE A 72 -11.44 37.46 6.70
N THR A 73 -10.31 37.61 7.38
CA THR A 73 -9.19 38.42 6.92
C THR A 73 -7.92 37.59 6.94
N TYR A 74 -6.95 37.97 6.12
CA TYR A 74 -5.64 37.34 6.14
C TYR A 74 -4.54 38.38 6.00
N SER A 75 -3.38 38.07 6.55
CA SER A 75 -2.15 38.82 6.33
C SER A 75 -1.08 37.87 5.79
N VAL A 76 -0.16 38.39 4.98
CA VAL A 76 0.92 37.58 4.38
C VAL A 76 2.25 38.18 4.82
N GLN A 77 3.06 37.37 5.48
CA GLN A 77 4.43 37.70 5.86
C GLN A 77 5.39 36.80 5.09
N TRP A 78 6.35 37.40 4.39
CA TRP A 78 7.39 36.67 3.67
C TRP A 78 8.66 36.59 4.52
N VAL A 79 9.19 35.38 4.70
CA VAL A 79 10.39 35.13 5.51
C VAL A 79 11.38 34.33 4.68
N ALA A 80 12.63 34.81 4.58
CA ALA A 80 13.68 34.07 3.90
C ALA A 80 14.05 32.80 4.69
N SER A 81 14.29 31.69 4.00
CA SER A 81 14.63 30.39 4.59
C SER A 81 15.80 29.72 3.86
N GLU A 82 16.69 29.13 4.64
CA GLU A 82 17.82 28.32 4.16
C GLU A 82 17.40 26.92 3.69
N VAL A 83 16.12 26.54 3.89
CA VAL A 83 15.61 25.23 3.49
C VAL A 83 15.53 25.13 1.97
N SER A 84 16.28 24.18 1.40
CA SER A 84 16.22 23.90 -0.04
C SER A 84 14.85 23.37 -0.46
N TRP A 85 14.50 23.54 -1.74
CA TRP A 85 13.28 22.96 -2.29
C TRP A 85 13.20 21.43 -2.11
N ALA A 86 14.34 20.72 -2.14
CA ALA A 86 14.36 19.26 -2.03
C ALA A 86 13.94 18.76 -0.63
N SER A 87 14.36 19.45 0.43
CA SER A 87 14.12 19.08 1.83
C SER A 87 12.86 19.72 2.43
N ARG A 88 12.06 20.46 1.63
CA ARG A 88 10.88 21.20 2.11
C ARG A 88 9.85 20.36 2.87
N TRP A 89 9.74 19.08 2.54
CA TRP A 89 8.79 18.17 3.18
C TRP A 89 9.29 17.60 4.50
N ASP A 90 10.59 17.70 4.79
CA ASP A 90 11.19 17.10 5.99
C ASP A 90 10.61 17.72 7.28
N ILE A 91 10.21 18.99 7.23
CA ILE A 91 9.57 19.69 8.35
C ILE A 91 8.21 19.03 8.69
N TYR A 92 7.42 18.69 7.67
CA TYR A 92 6.10 18.07 7.85
C TYR A 92 6.15 16.56 8.06
N LEU A 93 7.21 15.91 7.56
CA LEU A 93 7.41 14.45 7.65
C LEU A 93 8.26 14.05 8.86
N ARG A 94 8.70 14.99 9.71
CA ARG A 94 9.33 14.68 11.00
C ARG A 94 8.30 13.97 11.89
N MET A 95 8.47 12.67 12.00
CA MET A 95 7.72 11.86 12.94
C MET A 95 8.20 12.21 14.35
N THR A 96 7.37 12.91 15.13
CA THR A 96 7.66 13.28 16.52
C THR A 96 7.58 12.07 17.45
N ASP A 97 6.84 11.03 17.07
CA ASP A 97 6.49 9.89 17.94
C ASP A 97 7.19 8.58 17.55
N VAL A 98 8.51 8.63 17.28
CA VAL A 98 9.29 7.43 16.90
C VAL A 98 9.26 6.36 18.00
N GLU A 99 9.17 6.77 19.27
CA GLU A 99 9.19 5.89 20.43
C GLU A 99 7.99 4.94 20.48
N ILE A 100 6.79 5.41 20.12
CA ILE A 100 5.56 4.61 20.13
C ILE A 100 5.61 3.54 19.03
N HIS A 101 6.18 3.86 17.86
CA HIS A 101 6.30 2.91 16.75
C HIS A 101 7.26 1.76 17.05
N TRP A 102 8.43 2.04 17.64
CA TRP A 102 9.38 1.00 18.00
C TRP A 102 8.84 0.08 19.11
N PHE A 103 8.06 0.61 20.05
CA PHE A 103 7.37 -0.20 21.06
C PHE A 103 6.37 -1.17 20.44
N SER A 104 5.57 -0.72 19.47
CA SER A 104 4.62 -1.58 18.74
C SER A 104 5.33 -2.69 17.94
N ILE A 105 6.44 -2.36 17.28
CA ILE A 105 7.26 -3.34 16.54
C ILE A 105 7.79 -4.40 17.49
N PHE A 106 8.39 -3.99 18.61
CA PHE A 106 8.91 -4.92 19.63
C PHE A 106 7.81 -5.84 20.17
N ASN A 107 6.66 -5.27 20.56
CA ASN A 107 5.53 -6.05 21.05
C ASN A 107 5.04 -7.08 20.03
N SER A 108 4.93 -6.69 18.76
CA SER A 108 4.54 -7.61 17.68
C SER A 108 5.55 -8.75 17.49
N LEU A 109 6.86 -8.46 17.61
CA LEU A 109 7.92 -9.45 17.48
C LEU A 109 7.91 -10.45 18.64
N VAL A 110 7.67 -9.99 19.86
CA VAL A 110 7.51 -10.86 21.04
C VAL A 110 6.33 -11.81 20.86
N VAL A 111 5.18 -11.31 20.41
CA VAL A 111 3.99 -12.13 20.15
C VAL A 111 4.27 -13.18 19.07
N VAL A 112 4.89 -12.79 17.96
CA VAL A 112 5.24 -13.73 16.87
C VAL A 112 6.23 -14.79 17.34
N ALA A 113 7.26 -14.40 18.09
CA ALA A 113 8.25 -15.34 18.63
C ALA A 113 7.61 -16.33 19.62
N PHE A 114 6.72 -15.87 20.47
CA PHE A 114 5.99 -16.72 21.41
C PHE A 114 5.08 -17.73 20.70
N LEU A 115 4.31 -17.26 19.70
CA LEU A 115 3.46 -18.13 18.87
C LEU A 115 4.29 -19.16 18.10
N PHE A 116 5.42 -18.75 17.51
CA PHE A 116 6.35 -19.65 16.85
C PHE A 116 6.93 -20.69 17.81
N GLY A 117 7.27 -20.30 19.04
CA GLY A 117 7.75 -21.18 20.10
C GLY A 117 6.71 -22.23 20.50
N ILE A 118 5.44 -21.83 20.70
CA ILE A 118 4.34 -22.76 20.99
C ILE A 118 4.13 -23.74 19.83
N LEU A 119 4.05 -23.24 18.59
CA LEU A 119 3.89 -24.08 17.40
C LEU A 119 5.03 -25.10 17.29
N THR A 120 6.26 -24.66 17.52
CA THR A 120 7.45 -25.51 17.47
C THR A 120 7.44 -26.54 18.60
N MET A 121 7.04 -26.18 19.82
CA MET A 121 6.89 -27.11 20.94
C MET A 121 5.85 -28.19 20.62
N ILE A 122 4.69 -27.79 20.09
CA ILE A 122 3.62 -28.72 19.67
C ILE A 122 4.18 -29.66 18.58
N MET A 123 4.80 -29.11 17.53
CA MET A 123 5.36 -29.88 16.42
C MET A 123 6.46 -30.85 16.88
N ILE A 124 7.38 -30.42 17.74
CA ILE A 124 8.43 -31.29 18.30
C ILE A 124 7.80 -32.39 19.16
N ARG A 125 6.79 -32.05 19.97
CA ARG A 125 6.11 -33.02 20.83
C ARG A 125 5.35 -34.07 20.00
N THR A 126 4.66 -33.67 18.94
CA THR A 126 4.00 -34.60 18.02
C THR A 126 5.03 -35.45 17.28
N LEU A 127 6.09 -34.86 16.74
CA LEU A 127 7.16 -35.59 16.05
C LEU A 127 7.85 -36.61 16.96
N ARG A 128 8.22 -36.24 18.19
CA ARG A 128 8.83 -37.17 19.16
C ARG A 128 7.89 -38.31 19.52
N ARG A 129 6.60 -38.02 19.74
CA ARG A 129 5.58 -39.02 20.03
C ARG A 129 5.40 -39.99 18.86
N ASP A 130 5.38 -39.47 17.64
CA ASP A 130 5.26 -40.28 16.44
C ASP A 130 6.50 -41.16 16.30
N ILE A 131 7.72 -40.60 16.29
CA ILE A 131 8.98 -41.37 16.20
C ILE A 131 9.05 -42.48 17.27
N ALA A 132 8.69 -42.17 18.53
CA ALA A 132 8.68 -43.16 19.60
C ALA A 132 7.70 -44.32 19.33
N ARG A 133 6.55 -44.06 18.71
CA ARG A 133 5.60 -45.10 18.26
C ARG A 133 6.17 -45.93 17.12
N TYR A 134 6.82 -45.32 16.13
CA TYR A 134 7.47 -46.03 15.03
C TYR A 134 8.54 -47.02 15.54
N ASN A 135 9.33 -46.62 16.54
CA ASN A 135 10.42 -47.44 17.05
C ASN A 135 10.00 -48.54 18.04
N SER A 136 8.75 -48.54 18.54
CA SER A 136 8.33 -49.40 19.65
C SER A 136 7.81 -50.79 19.26
N SER A 137 7.77 -51.15 17.97
CA SER A 137 7.15 -52.41 17.54
C SER A 137 7.55 -52.82 16.11
N GLU A 138 8.31 -53.92 16.00
CA GLU A 138 8.61 -54.63 14.73
C GLU A 138 7.33 -55.09 14.00
N THR A 139 6.22 -55.30 14.71
CA THR A 139 4.93 -55.75 14.13
C THR A 139 4.10 -54.61 13.53
N ILE A 140 4.45 -53.35 13.78
CA ILE A 140 3.79 -52.16 13.21
C ILE A 140 4.50 -51.70 11.93
N GLU A 141 5.73 -52.14 11.69
CA GLU A 141 6.52 -51.78 10.51
C GLU A 141 5.81 -52.18 9.20
N GLU A 142 5.21 -53.37 9.15
CA GLU A 142 4.39 -53.83 8.00
C GLU A 142 3.07 -53.04 7.85
N ALA A 143 2.39 -52.70 8.96
CA ALA A 143 1.13 -51.94 8.92
C ALA A 143 1.32 -50.43 8.65
N VAL A 144 2.51 -49.91 8.94
CA VAL A 144 2.90 -48.50 8.72
C VAL A 144 3.54 -48.29 7.35
N GLU A 145 4.13 -49.32 6.75
CA GLU A 145 4.43 -49.33 5.31
C GLU A 145 3.16 -49.17 4.46
N GLU A 146 2.01 -49.68 4.91
CA GLU A 146 0.69 -49.50 4.27
C GLU A 146 -0.01 -48.17 4.61
N SER A 147 0.44 -47.44 5.64
CA SER A 147 -0.19 -46.21 6.12
C SER A 147 0.86 -45.23 6.65
N GLY A 148 1.55 -44.53 5.74
CA GLY A 148 2.59 -43.57 6.12
C GLY A 148 2.92 -42.52 5.07
N TRP A 149 3.56 -41.42 5.50
CA TRP A 149 4.06 -40.33 4.65
C TRP A 149 4.94 -40.81 3.49
N LYS A 150 5.55 -42.01 3.62
CA LYS A 150 6.30 -42.70 2.56
C LYS A 150 5.42 -43.06 1.35
N LEU A 151 4.17 -43.49 1.54
CA LEU A 151 3.21 -43.70 0.44
C LEU A 151 2.74 -42.37 -0.16
N VAL A 152 2.66 -41.32 0.67
CA VAL A 152 2.22 -39.98 0.26
C VAL A 152 3.29 -39.22 -0.52
N HIS A 153 4.58 -39.60 -0.41
CA HIS A 153 5.66 -38.88 -1.10
C HIS A 153 5.47 -38.83 -2.63
N GLY A 154 4.84 -39.88 -3.21
CA GLY A 154 4.45 -39.92 -4.62
C GLY A 154 3.16 -39.14 -4.92
N ASP A 155 2.25 -39.05 -3.96
CA ASP A 155 0.98 -38.31 -4.07
C ASP A 155 1.14 -36.79 -3.91
N VAL A 156 2.20 -36.30 -3.25
CA VAL A 156 2.53 -34.86 -3.18
C VAL A 156 2.72 -34.26 -4.58
N PHE A 157 3.23 -35.04 -5.53
CA PHE A 157 3.43 -34.61 -6.92
C PHE A 157 2.24 -34.95 -7.84
N ARG A 158 1.16 -35.49 -7.29
CA ARG A 158 -0.04 -35.76 -8.05
C ARG A 158 -0.67 -34.44 -8.49
N SER A 159 -1.03 -34.38 -9.78
CA SER A 159 -1.69 -33.21 -10.34
C SER A 159 -3.02 -32.96 -9.60
N PRO A 160 -3.26 -31.75 -9.07
CA PRO A 160 -4.51 -31.43 -8.40
C PRO A 160 -5.67 -31.37 -9.41
N THR A 161 -6.89 -31.65 -8.95
CA THR A 161 -8.11 -31.66 -9.80
C THR A 161 -8.33 -30.34 -10.55
N ARG A 162 -7.95 -29.21 -9.95
CA ARG A 162 -8.01 -27.87 -10.57
C ARG A 162 -6.62 -27.30 -10.88
N LEU A 163 -5.83 -28.05 -11.66
CA LEU A 163 -4.46 -27.66 -12.01
C LEU A 163 -4.33 -26.26 -12.61
N ASN A 164 -5.24 -25.86 -13.50
CA ASN A 164 -5.18 -24.53 -14.13
C ASN A 164 -5.30 -23.41 -13.08
N LEU A 165 -6.25 -23.54 -12.15
CA LEU A 165 -6.47 -22.56 -11.08
C LEU A 165 -5.30 -22.52 -10.12
N PHE A 166 -4.79 -23.69 -9.72
CA PHE A 166 -3.64 -23.78 -8.83
C PHE A 166 -2.40 -23.08 -9.42
N ALA A 167 -2.06 -23.40 -10.67
CA ALA A 167 -0.93 -22.77 -11.35
C ALA A 167 -1.14 -21.26 -11.53
N ALA A 168 -2.37 -20.81 -11.82
CA ALA A 168 -2.69 -19.39 -11.94
C ALA A 168 -2.51 -18.65 -10.60
N VAL A 169 -3.05 -19.18 -9.50
CA VAL A 169 -2.95 -18.59 -8.16
C VAL A 169 -1.49 -18.48 -7.70
N VAL A 170 -0.69 -19.54 -7.89
CA VAL A 170 0.73 -19.50 -7.52
C VAL A 170 1.50 -18.48 -8.36
N GLY A 171 1.23 -18.41 -9.68
CA GLY A 171 1.82 -17.41 -10.57
C GLY A 171 1.50 -15.97 -10.11
N SER A 172 0.22 -15.68 -9.84
CA SER A 172 -0.21 -14.37 -9.33
C SER A 172 0.36 -14.06 -7.94
N GLY A 173 0.51 -15.07 -7.07
CA GLY A 173 1.15 -14.89 -5.76
C GLY A 173 2.60 -14.43 -5.87
N VAL A 174 3.37 -15.07 -6.77
CA VAL A 174 4.75 -14.65 -7.05
C VAL A 174 4.81 -13.25 -7.68
N GLN A 175 3.85 -12.91 -8.55
CA GLN A 175 3.73 -11.58 -9.13
C GLN A 175 3.59 -10.49 -8.06
N ILE A 176 2.64 -10.69 -7.14
CA ILE A 176 2.35 -9.76 -6.04
C ILE A 176 3.57 -9.65 -5.12
N PHE A 177 4.20 -10.79 -4.78
CA PHE A 177 5.37 -10.81 -3.92
C PHE A 177 6.55 -10.03 -4.52
N ILE A 178 6.86 -10.25 -5.80
CA ILE A 178 7.95 -9.53 -6.48
C ILE A 178 7.62 -8.03 -6.59
N MET A 179 6.40 -7.68 -6.97
CA MET A 179 5.95 -6.30 -7.03
C MET A 179 6.09 -5.61 -5.67
N ALA A 180 5.63 -6.26 -4.59
CA ALA A 180 5.71 -5.73 -3.23
C ALA A 180 7.17 -5.56 -2.78
N ALA A 181 8.02 -6.57 -2.98
CA ALA A 181 9.43 -6.52 -2.61
C ALA A 181 10.18 -5.38 -3.32
N ILE A 182 9.98 -5.22 -4.64
CA ILE A 182 10.62 -4.13 -5.40
C ILE A 182 10.07 -2.77 -4.98
N THR A 183 8.75 -2.66 -4.74
CA THR A 183 8.14 -1.40 -4.28
C THR A 183 8.67 -0.99 -2.91
N ILE A 184 8.78 -1.94 -1.96
CA ILE A 184 9.36 -1.69 -0.64
C ILE A 184 10.82 -1.27 -0.75
N PHE A 185 11.61 -1.96 -1.59
CA PHE A 185 13.01 -1.59 -1.82
C PHE A 185 13.16 -0.14 -2.29
N PHE A 186 12.38 0.29 -3.29
CA PHE A 186 12.42 1.67 -3.77
C PHE A 186 11.84 2.69 -2.79
N ALA A 187 10.87 2.29 -1.97
CA ALA A 187 10.37 3.11 -0.87
C ALA A 187 11.45 3.32 0.21
N MET A 188 12.21 2.28 0.56
CA MET A 188 13.31 2.35 1.52
C MET A 188 14.46 3.23 1.05
N LEU A 189 14.72 3.31 -0.26
CA LEU A 189 15.70 4.23 -0.84
C LEU A 189 15.22 5.70 -0.84
N GLY A 190 14.01 5.99 -0.37
CA GLY A 190 13.44 7.34 -0.32
C GLY A 190 13.00 7.89 -1.69
N MET A 191 13.07 7.09 -2.75
CA MET A 191 12.69 7.52 -4.11
C MET A 191 11.19 7.68 -4.30
N LEU A 192 10.37 7.03 -3.45
CA LEU A 192 8.91 7.15 -3.43
C LEU A 192 8.48 8.05 -2.26
N SER A 193 8.75 9.35 -2.36
CA SER A 193 8.38 10.30 -1.31
C SER A 193 6.85 10.47 -1.20
N PRO A 194 6.27 10.44 0.02
CA PRO A 194 4.85 10.73 0.25
C PRO A 194 4.37 12.09 -0.29
N ALA A 195 5.32 13.01 -0.49
CA ALA A 195 5.09 14.31 -1.12
C ALA A 195 4.48 14.22 -2.52
N SER A 196 4.78 13.14 -3.25
CA SER A 196 4.25 12.90 -4.59
C SER A 196 2.97 12.07 -4.51
N ARG A 197 1.84 12.78 -4.43
CA ARG A 197 0.52 12.15 -4.28
C ARG A 197 0.29 11.10 -5.37
N GLY A 198 0.09 9.85 -4.95
CA GLY A 198 -0.20 8.73 -5.85
C GLY A 198 1.00 8.11 -6.55
N ALA A 199 2.23 8.63 -6.40
CA ALA A 199 3.40 8.07 -7.06
C ALA A 199 3.67 6.61 -6.63
N LEU A 200 3.54 6.31 -5.34
CA LEU A 200 3.69 4.96 -4.82
C LEU A 200 2.70 3.99 -5.48
N MET A 201 1.43 4.40 -5.62
CA MET A 201 0.39 3.58 -6.25
C MET A 201 0.67 3.39 -7.74
N THR A 202 1.07 4.44 -8.46
CA THR A 202 1.43 4.35 -9.88
C THR A 202 2.62 3.43 -10.12
N VAL A 203 3.67 3.52 -9.29
CA VAL A 203 4.85 2.66 -9.38
C VAL A 203 4.50 1.22 -9.05
N ALA A 204 3.69 0.97 -8.01
CA ALA A 204 3.21 -0.37 -7.68
C ALA A 204 2.41 -0.99 -8.83
N ILE A 205 1.52 -0.24 -9.48
CA ILE A 205 0.75 -0.71 -10.65
C ILE A 205 1.68 -1.02 -11.83
N MET A 206 2.65 -0.15 -12.12
CA MET A 206 3.63 -0.40 -13.18
C MET A 206 4.46 -1.66 -12.91
N LEU A 207 5.00 -1.80 -11.69
CA LEU A 207 5.77 -2.98 -11.28
C LEU A 207 4.90 -4.25 -11.31
N TYR A 208 3.62 -4.16 -10.96
CA TYR A 208 2.67 -5.27 -11.09
C TYR A 208 2.53 -5.71 -12.56
N VAL A 209 2.37 -4.78 -13.49
CA VAL A 209 2.22 -5.07 -14.93
C VAL A 209 3.48 -5.75 -15.48
N PHE A 210 4.67 -5.24 -15.16
CA PHE A 210 5.93 -5.82 -15.63
C PHE A 210 6.26 -7.19 -14.99
N SER A 211 5.91 -7.37 -13.72
CA SER A 211 6.01 -8.68 -13.05
C SER A 211 5.04 -9.73 -13.60
N GLY A 212 4.13 -9.37 -14.52
CA GLY A 212 3.33 -10.33 -15.29
C GLY A 212 4.19 -11.37 -16.02
N LEU A 213 5.39 -10.99 -16.49
CA LEU A 213 6.34 -11.91 -17.12
C LEU A 213 6.78 -13.03 -16.17
N THR A 214 7.14 -12.68 -14.93
CA THR A 214 7.58 -13.66 -13.91
C THR A 214 6.40 -14.52 -13.45
N ALA A 215 5.21 -13.94 -13.33
CA ALA A 215 3.97 -14.64 -13.04
C ALA A 215 3.70 -15.77 -14.05
N GLY A 216 3.71 -15.42 -15.34
CA GLY A 216 3.52 -16.37 -16.44
C GLY A 216 4.59 -17.44 -16.45
N TYR A 217 5.86 -17.06 -16.27
CA TYR A 217 6.99 -18.00 -16.26
C TYR A 217 6.87 -19.05 -15.15
N VAL A 218 6.62 -18.63 -13.90
CA VAL A 218 6.49 -19.55 -12.76
C VAL A 218 5.25 -20.42 -12.90
N SER A 219 4.11 -19.84 -13.28
CA SER A 219 2.87 -20.57 -13.53
C SER A 219 3.07 -21.67 -14.57
N ALA A 220 3.75 -21.35 -15.68
CA ALA A 220 4.01 -22.29 -16.76
C ALA A 220 4.92 -23.45 -16.35
N ARG A 221 5.97 -23.18 -15.58
CA ARG A 221 6.88 -24.21 -15.08
C ARG A 221 6.17 -25.13 -14.10
N LEU A 222 5.37 -24.59 -13.20
CA LEU A 222 4.57 -25.38 -12.26
C LEU A 222 3.54 -26.24 -13.00
N TYR A 223 2.82 -25.63 -13.95
CA TYR A 223 1.82 -26.31 -14.77
C TYR A 223 2.42 -27.48 -15.57
N LYS A 224 3.61 -27.27 -16.14
CA LYS A 224 4.34 -28.32 -16.86
C LYS A 224 4.85 -29.42 -15.93
N THR A 225 5.32 -29.06 -14.73
CA THR A 225 5.78 -30.02 -13.72
C THR A 225 4.67 -30.97 -13.30
N LEU A 226 3.44 -30.46 -13.22
CA LEU A 226 2.25 -31.23 -12.91
C LEU A 226 1.58 -31.84 -14.17
N LYS A 227 2.33 -32.02 -15.26
CA LYS A 227 1.91 -32.69 -16.51
C LYS A 227 0.70 -32.05 -17.22
N GLY A 228 0.46 -30.76 -17.00
CA GLY A 228 -0.60 -30.01 -17.68
C GLY A 228 -0.32 -29.83 -19.18
N ARG A 229 -1.35 -29.98 -20.02
CA ARG A 229 -1.24 -29.90 -21.49
C ARG A 229 -1.83 -28.63 -22.11
N GLU A 230 -2.85 -28.04 -21.46
CA GLU A 230 -3.62 -26.92 -22.00
C GLU A 230 -3.05 -25.56 -21.58
N TRP A 231 -1.80 -25.30 -21.93
CA TRP A 231 -1.05 -24.12 -21.45
C TRP A 231 -1.72 -22.78 -21.77
N LYS A 232 -2.41 -22.65 -22.92
CA LYS A 232 -3.09 -21.40 -23.32
C LYS A 232 -4.23 -21.02 -22.37
N LYS A 233 -5.01 -22.01 -21.89
CA LYS A 233 -6.12 -21.76 -20.96
C LYS A 233 -5.59 -21.32 -19.60
N THR A 234 -4.52 -21.94 -19.13
CA THR A 234 -3.88 -21.57 -17.86
C THR A 234 -3.19 -20.21 -17.95
N ALA A 235 -2.55 -19.87 -19.07
CA ALA A 235 -1.97 -18.56 -19.31
C ALA A 235 -3.04 -17.46 -19.25
N PHE A 236 -4.18 -17.67 -19.92
CA PHE A 236 -5.34 -16.77 -19.84
C PHE A 236 -5.82 -16.60 -18.40
N LEU A 237 -6.00 -17.71 -17.68
CA LEU A 237 -6.48 -17.69 -16.29
C LEU A 237 -5.50 -16.97 -15.36
N THR A 238 -4.20 -17.17 -15.53
CA THR A 238 -3.14 -16.47 -14.76
C THR A 238 -3.18 -14.97 -14.99
N ALA A 239 -3.40 -14.54 -16.25
CA ALA A 239 -3.46 -13.14 -16.60
C ALA A 239 -4.76 -12.44 -16.16
N THR A 240 -5.86 -13.18 -16.00
CA THR A 240 -7.19 -12.58 -15.85
C THR A 240 -7.87 -12.81 -14.52
N PHE A 241 -7.60 -13.91 -13.81
CA PHE A 241 -8.35 -14.29 -12.62
C PHE A 241 -8.22 -13.24 -11.50
N TYR A 242 -6.99 -12.97 -11.05
CA TYR A 242 -6.77 -12.05 -9.93
C TYR A 242 -7.06 -10.59 -10.30
N PRO A 243 -6.54 -10.04 -11.41
CA PRO A 243 -6.90 -8.68 -11.84
C PRO A 243 -8.40 -8.51 -12.08
N GLY A 244 -9.09 -9.52 -12.61
CA GLY A 244 -10.52 -9.47 -12.88
C GLY A 244 -11.36 -9.42 -11.60
N VAL A 245 -11.00 -10.20 -10.57
CA VAL A 245 -11.66 -10.13 -9.26
C VAL A 245 -11.45 -8.75 -8.64
N VAL A 246 -10.21 -8.24 -8.63
CA VAL A 246 -9.91 -6.92 -8.06
C VAL A 246 -10.64 -5.81 -8.83
N PHE A 247 -10.57 -5.82 -10.16
CA PHE A 247 -11.24 -4.83 -10.99
C PHE A 247 -12.76 -4.87 -10.80
N GLY A 248 -13.36 -6.07 -10.72
CA GLY A 248 -14.79 -6.25 -10.48
C GLY A 248 -15.23 -5.67 -9.14
N VAL A 249 -14.50 -5.98 -8.06
CA VAL A 249 -14.78 -5.43 -6.73
C VAL A 249 -14.58 -3.92 -6.71
N CYS A 250 -13.48 -3.40 -7.25
CA CYS A 250 -13.23 -1.97 -7.33
C CYS A 250 -14.31 -1.24 -8.14
N PHE A 251 -14.73 -1.79 -9.28
CA PHE A 251 -15.80 -1.21 -10.11
C PHE A 251 -17.13 -1.18 -9.36
N PHE A 252 -17.49 -2.29 -8.70
CA PHE A 252 -18.71 -2.36 -7.89
C PHE A 252 -18.71 -1.34 -6.74
N LEU A 253 -17.59 -1.24 -6.01
CA LEU A 253 -17.44 -0.24 -4.95
C LEU A 253 -17.46 1.19 -5.50
N ASN A 254 -16.88 1.41 -6.69
CA ASN A 254 -16.85 2.73 -7.33
C ASN A 254 -18.26 3.27 -7.62
N PHE A 255 -19.24 2.40 -7.94
CA PHE A 255 -20.64 2.84 -8.12
C PHE A 255 -21.22 3.49 -6.86
N PHE A 256 -20.97 2.94 -5.67
CA PHE A 256 -21.44 3.53 -4.41
C PHE A 256 -20.77 4.87 -4.12
N ILE A 257 -19.47 4.97 -4.38
CA ILE A 257 -18.69 6.20 -4.16
C ILE A 257 -19.18 7.30 -5.10
N TRP A 258 -19.49 6.95 -6.35
CA TRP A 258 -20.02 7.88 -7.35
C TRP A 258 -21.42 8.37 -6.96
N GLY A 259 -22.30 7.49 -6.47
CA GLY A 259 -23.63 7.86 -5.96
C GLY A 259 -23.59 8.80 -4.74
N LYS A 260 -22.46 8.87 -4.02
CA LYS A 260 -22.23 9.82 -2.92
C LYS A 260 -21.58 11.14 -3.36
N HIS A 261 -21.35 11.35 -4.66
CA HIS A 261 -20.61 12.49 -5.21
C HIS A 261 -19.27 12.74 -4.49
N SER A 262 -18.61 11.65 -4.07
CA SER A 262 -17.34 11.75 -3.35
C SER A 262 -16.21 12.09 -4.32
N SER A 263 -15.31 12.97 -3.90
CA SER A 263 -14.06 13.29 -4.60
C SER A 263 -13.08 12.10 -4.65
N GLY A 264 -13.36 11.01 -3.91
CA GLY A 264 -12.63 9.75 -3.96
C GLY A 264 -13.09 8.80 -5.06
N ALA A 265 -14.11 9.15 -5.86
CA ALA A 265 -14.55 8.32 -6.97
C ALA A 265 -13.45 8.22 -8.05
N VAL A 266 -13.19 7.00 -8.52
CA VAL A 266 -12.25 6.77 -9.62
C VAL A 266 -12.90 7.27 -10.92
N PRO A 267 -12.28 8.23 -11.63
CA PRO A 267 -12.82 8.74 -12.88
C PRO A 267 -12.93 7.62 -13.93
N PHE A 268 -13.95 7.70 -14.79
CA PHE A 268 -14.15 6.74 -15.89
C PHE A 268 -12.91 6.61 -16.79
N SER A 269 -12.23 7.73 -17.07
CA SER A 269 -10.99 7.72 -17.86
C SER A 269 -9.91 6.83 -17.22
N THR A 270 -9.71 6.91 -15.90
CA THR A 270 -8.73 6.08 -15.18
C THR A 270 -9.09 4.60 -15.26
N MET A 271 -10.39 4.26 -15.18
CA MET A 271 -10.83 2.87 -15.34
C MET A 271 -10.51 2.31 -16.73
N VAL A 272 -10.76 3.10 -17.79
CA VAL A 272 -10.42 2.72 -19.16
C VAL A 272 -8.90 2.58 -19.33
N SER A 273 -8.11 3.49 -18.77
CA SER A 273 -6.64 3.39 -18.81
C SER A 273 -6.12 2.12 -18.13
N LEU A 274 -6.69 1.73 -16.98
CA LEU A 274 -6.33 0.48 -16.30
C LEU A 274 -6.71 -0.76 -17.13
N LEU A 275 -7.87 -0.75 -17.80
CA LEU A 275 -8.26 -1.83 -18.71
C LEU A 275 -7.31 -1.95 -19.90
N LEU A 276 -6.96 -0.83 -20.54
CA LEU A 276 -6.01 -0.81 -21.65
C LEU A 276 -4.62 -1.30 -21.22
N MET A 277 -4.16 -0.92 -20.02
CA MET A 277 -2.91 -1.40 -19.47
C MET A 277 -2.95 -2.90 -19.16
N TRP A 278 -4.07 -3.40 -18.62
CA TRP A 278 -4.25 -4.82 -18.31
C TRP A 278 -4.28 -5.67 -19.59
N PHE A 279 -5.14 -5.36 -20.56
CA PHE A 279 -5.27 -6.16 -21.78
C PHE A 279 -4.16 -5.88 -22.81
N GLY A 280 -3.67 -4.64 -22.89
CA GLY A 280 -2.67 -4.21 -23.87
C GLY A 280 -1.22 -4.51 -23.48
N ILE A 281 -0.92 -4.58 -22.18
CA ILE A 281 0.45 -4.79 -21.69
C ILE A 281 0.53 -6.03 -20.80
N SER A 282 -0.20 -6.05 -19.68
CA SER A 282 -0.05 -7.12 -18.68
C SER A 282 -0.37 -8.50 -19.23
N LEU A 283 -1.47 -8.65 -19.97
CA LEU A 283 -1.90 -9.94 -20.52
C LEU A 283 -0.86 -10.48 -21.54
N PRO A 284 -0.41 -9.72 -22.55
CA PRO A 284 0.69 -10.14 -23.43
C PRO A 284 1.96 -10.53 -22.68
N LEU A 285 2.37 -9.75 -21.66
CA LEU A 285 3.56 -10.08 -20.86
C LEU A 285 3.42 -11.42 -20.13
N VAL A 286 2.26 -11.70 -19.54
CA VAL A 286 1.98 -13.00 -18.91
C VAL A 286 2.08 -14.12 -19.94
N TYR A 287 1.48 -13.96 -21.12
CA TYR A 287 1.57 -14.94 -22.19
C TYR A 287 3.01 -15.18 -22.67
N CYS A 288 3.80 -14.13 -22.84
CA CYS A 288 5.21 -14.22 -23.17
C CYS A 288 5.99 -15.01 -22.10
N GLY A 289 5.81 -14.64 -20.83
CA GLY A 289 6.44 -15.33 -19.70
C GLY A 289 6.05 -16.81 -19.65
N TYR A 290 4.76 -17.08 -19.86
CA TYR A 290 4.21 -18.43 -19.88
C TYR A 290 4.80 -19.26 -21.02
N PHE A 291 4.89 -18.70 -22.23
CA PHE A 291 5.49 -19.36 -23.38
C PHE A 291 6.94 -19.77 -23.12
N PHE A 292 7.76 -18.87 -22.59
CA PHE A 292 9.15 -19.19 -22.24
C PHE A 292 9.25 -20.20 -21.09
N GLY A 293 8.44 -20.06 -20.05
CA GLY A 293 8.41 -20.97 -18.91
C GLY A 293 8.00 -22.39 -19.31
N TYR A 294 7.01 -22.54 -20.19
CA TYR A 294 6.52 -23.85 -20.65
C TYR A 294 7.54 -24.58 -21.54
N ARG A 295 8.47 -23.88 -22.19
CA ARG A 295 9.55 -24.53 -22.96
C ARG A 295 10.70 -25.01 -22.09
N LYS A 296 10.87 -24.48 -20.88
CA LYS A 296 11.90 -24.94 -19.94
C LYS A 296 11.55 -26.30 -19.34
N MET A 297 12.56 -26.98 -18.80
CA MET A 297 12.36 -28.25 -18.13
C MET A 297 11.47 -28.07 -16.88
N PRO A 298 10.69 -29.09 -16.49
CA PRO A 298 10.01 -29.15 -15.20
C PRO A 298 10.95 -28.82 -14.03
N PHE A 299 10.41 -28.43 -12.89
CA PHE A 299 11.24 -28.37 -11.68
C PHE A 299 11.80 -29.76 -11.40
N SER A 300 13.10 -29.84 -11.10
CA SER A 300 13.75 -31.09 -10.73
C SER A 300 13.14 -31.55 -9.41
N THR A 301 12.32 -32.59 -9.45
CA THR A 301 11.84 -33.26 -8.25
C THR A 301 12.98 -34.17 -7.78
N SER A 302 13.64 -33.81 -6.68
CA SER A 302 14.81 -34.52 -6.15
C SER A 302 14.56 -35.97 -5.68
N CYS A 303 13.38 -36.55 -5.97
CA CYS A 303 12.96 -37.85 -5.43
C CYS A 303 12.52 -38.86 -6.50
N THR A 304 12.86 -38.65 -7.77
CA THR A 304 12.55 -39.60 -8.86
C THR A 304 13.83 -40.09 -9.53
N ASN A 305 14.67 -40.79 -8.77
CA ASN A 305 15.66 -41.76 -9.25
C ASN A 305 15.44 -43.06 -8.48
#